data_AF-A0A7C7UF16-F1
#
_entry.id   AF-A0A7C7UF16-F1
#
_cell.length_a   1.000
_cell.length_b   1.000
_cell.length_c   1.000
_cell.angle_alpha   90.00
_cell.angle_beta   90.00
_cell.angle_gamma   90.00
#
_symmetry.space_group_name_H-M   'P 1'
#
loop_
_entity.id
_entity.type
_entity.pdbx_description
1 polymer ?
#
loop_
_entity_poly.entity_id
_entity_poly.type
_entity_poly.pdbx_seq_one_letter_code
_entity_poly.pdbx_strand_id
1 'polypeptide(L)'
;MIVRPDGPLICRGDFILLSAEGEVLAREDELFLCRCGASRKAPFCDGSHKRIDFRDEARFEDERGEAREDVPGPVTITCRTDAMYVVKGPVTIQSEDGSSVTRRSRAALCRCGASGKKPFCDASHKLSGYLSG
;
A
#
# COMPACT_ATOMS: atom_id res chain seq x y z
N MET A 1 1.51 -5.84 -7.42
CA MET A 1 1.75 -5.52 -6.00
C MET A 1 1.30 -6.69 -5.16
N ILE A 2 2.16 -7.16 -4.26
CA ILE A 2 1.90 -8.28 -3.35
C ILE A 2 1.66 -7.71 -1.94
N VAL A 3 0.61 -8.18 -1.27
CA VAL A 3 0.33 -7.91 0.14
C VAL A 3 0.90 -9.08 0.93
N ARG A 4 2.00 -8.84 1.65
CA ARG A 4 2.61 -9.87 2.50
C ARG A 4 1.85 -9.96 3.83
N PRO A 5 1.45 -11.16 4.30
CA PRO A 5 0.89 -11.35 5.64
C PRO A 5 1.82 -10.79 6.71
N ASP A 6 1.26 -10.10 7.71
CA ASP A 6 1.98 -9.47 8.83
C ASP A 6 3.14 -8.53 8.40
N GLY A 7 3.19 -8.13 7.14
CA GLY A 7 4.39 -7.61 6.49
C GLY A 7 4.14 -6.37 5.60
N PRO A 8 5.10 -5.99 4.74
CA PRO A 8 4.96 -4.84 3.85
C PRO A 8 4.03 -5.08 2.65
N LEU A 9 3.79 -4.01 1.89
CA LEU A 9 3.40 -4.12 0.48
C LEU A 9 4.66 -4.26 -0.38
N ILE A 10 4.69 -5.22 -1.29
CA ILE A 10 5.81 -5.45 -2.20
C ILE A 10 5.38 -5.03 -3.60
N CYS A 11 6.02 -4.00 -4.13
CA CYS A 11 5.75 -3.47 -5.47
C CYS A 11 6.85 -3.99 -6.39
N ARG A 12 6.51 -4.68 -7.48
CA ARG A 12 7.44 -5.24 -8.46
C ARG A 12 7.07 -4.79 -9.86
N GLY A 13 8.03 -4.28 -10.62
CA GLY A 13 7.81 -3.70 -11.96
C GLY A 13 7.95 -2.18 -11.95
N ASP A 14 7.39 -1.50 -12.96
CA ASP A 14 7.56 -0.03 -13.12
C ASP A 14 6.65 0.75 -12.15
N PHE A 15 7.13 0.88 -10.91
CA PHE A 15 6.51 1.67 -9.85
C PHE A 15 7.29 2.96 -9.60
N ILE A 16 6.58 4.08 -9.52
CA ILE A 16 7.13 5.37 -9.13
C ILE A 16 6.49 5.79 -7.80
N LEU A 17 7.31 5.90 -6.75
CA LEU A 17 6.88 6.38 -5.44
C LEU A 17 7.02 7.90 -5.37
N LEU A 18 5.95 8.58 -4.99
CA LEU A 18 5.86 10.04 -4.92
C LEU A 18 5.60 10.52 -3.49
N SER A 19 6.11 11.69 -3.13
CA SER A 19 5.70 12.44 -1.93
C SER A 19 4.26 12.95 -2.07
N ALA A 20 3.71 13.56 -1.01
CA ALA A 20 2.37 14.14 -1.05
C ALA A 20 2.29 15.33 -2.02
N GLU A 21 3.41 16.01 -2.22
CA GLU A 21 3.64 17.16 -3.10
C GLU A 21 3.93 16.74 -4.55
N GLY A 22 4.15 15.44 -4.79
CA GLY A 22 4.39 14.87 -6.12
C GLY A 22 5.87 14.73 -6.50
N GLU A 23 6.79 14.92 -5.56
CA GLU A 23 8.23 14.70 -5.79
C GLU A 23 8.53 13.19 -5.88
N VAL A 24 9.47 12.81 -6.74
CA VAL A 24 9.88 11.39 -6.86
C VAL A 24 10.76 11.01 -5.66
N LEU A 25 10.28 10.07 -4.86
CA LEU A 25 11.01 9.51 -3.72
C LEU A 25 11.82 8.27 -4.12
N ALA A 26 11.29 7.45 -5.02
CA ALA A 26 11.97 6.26 -5.53
C ALA A 26 11.37 5.78 -6.85
N ARG A 27 12.21 5.15 -7.67
CA ARG A 27 11.82 4.40 -8.88
C ARG A 27 12.79 3.23 -9.02
N GLU A 28 12.37 2.08 -8.54
CA GLU A 28 13.17 0.86 -8.42
C GLU A 28 12.35 -0.32 -8.95
N ASP A 29 13.01 -1.40 -9.36
CA ASP A 29 12.33 -2.62 -9.83
C ASP A 29 11.51 -3.31 -8.72
N GLU A 30 11.93 -3.14 -7.47
CA GLU A 30 11.24 -3.67 -6.29
C GLU A 30 11.23 -2.66 -5.12
N LEU A 31 10.05 -2.38 -4.57
CA LEU A 31 9.85 -1.52 -3.39
C LEU A 31 9.11 -2.27 -2.28
N PHE A 32 9.58 -2.10 -1.05
CA PHE A 32 8.93 -2.63 0.15
C PHE A 32 8.33 -1.47 0.95
N LEU A 33 7.02 -1.27 0.85
CA LEU A 33 6.33 -0.15 1.50
C LEU A 33 5.75 -0.57 2.85
N CYS A 34 5.94 0.29 3.85
CA CYS A 34 5.39 0.07 5.19
C CYS A 34 3.86 0.18 5.18
N ARG A 35 3.17 -0.81 5.73
CA ARG A 35 1.72 -0.75 5.95
C ARG A 35 1.28 -0.96 7.39
N CYS A 36 2.24 -1.19 8.29
CA CYS A 36 1.99 -1.41 9.71
C CYS A 36 1.98 -0.09 10.53
N GLY A 37 2.36 1.04 9.94
CA GLY A 37 2.39 2.34 10.61
C GLY A 37 3.61 2.64 11.48
N ALA A 38 4.50 1.66 11.73
CA ALA A 38 5.58 1.80 12.74
C ALA A 38 7.00 1.86 12.17
N SER A 39 7.17 2.00 10.85
CA SER A 39 8.51 2.11 10.25
C SER A 39 9.15 3.44 10.60
N ARG A 40 10.42 3.42 11.01
CA ARG A 40 11.24 4.64 11.21
C ARG A 40 11.91 5.12 9.92
N LYS A 41 11.73 4.38 8.83
CA LYS A 41 12.17 4.75 7.48
C LYS A 41 10.97 4.88 6.55
N ALA A 42 9.82 5.27 7.10
CA ALA A 42 8.62 5.51 6.30
C ALA A 42 8.96 6.45 5.13
N PRO A 43 8.44 6.20 3.92
CA PRO A 43 7.41 5.22 3.55
C PRO A 43 7.90 3.77 3.39
N PHE A 44 9.19 3.50 3.49
CA PHE A 44 9.76 2.16 3.29
C PHE A 44 9.58 1.28 4.53
N CYS A 45 9.54 -0.03 4.32
CA CYS A 45 9.54 -1.01 5.40
C CYS A 45 10.96 -1.17 5.98
N ASP A 46 11.07 -1.12 7.31
CA ASP A 46 12.34 -1.30 8.06
C ASP A 46 12.32 -2.54 8.98
N GLY A 47 11.32 -3.42 8.81
CA GLY A 47 11.11 -4.58 9.68
C GLY A 47 10.35 -4.30 10.98
N SER A 48 9.93 -3.06 11.27
CA SER A 48 9.16 -2.74 12.48
C SER A 48 7.91 -3.60 12.68
N HIS A 49 7.26 -4.06 11.61
CA HIS A 49 6.08 -4.93 11.69
C HIS A 49 6.30 -6.18 12.56
N LYS A 50 7.51 -6.75 12.57
CA LYS A 50 7.85 -7.88 13.44
C LYS A 50 7.96 -7.49 14.91
N ARG A 51 8.48 -6.29 15.19
CA ARG A 51 8.70 -5.79 16.55
C ARG A 51 7.40 -5.40 17.25
N ILE A 52 6.43 -4.91 16.50
CA ILE A 52 5.14 -4.48 17.02
C ILE A 52 4.06 -5.56 16.93
N ASP A 53 4.44 -6.79 16.56
CA ASP A 53 3.52 -7.91 16.30
C ASP A 53 2.34 -7.51 15.40
N PHE A 54 2.65 -6.85 14.28
CA PHE A 54 1.61 -6.41 13.36
C PHE A 54 0.89 -7.61 12.76
N ARG A 55 -0.43 -7.70 12.98
CA ARG A 55 -1.28 -8.78 12.47
C ARG A 55 -2.18 -8.34 11.33
N ASP A 56 -2.04 -9.01 10.21
CA ASP A 56 -2.94 -8.96 9.07
C ASP A 56 -2.69 -10.15 8.15
N GLU A 57 -3.71 -10.99 7.99
CA GLU A 57 -3.66 -12.20 7.14
C GLU A 57 -3.49 -11.90 5.64
N ALA A 58 -3.59 -10.62 5.25
CA ALA A 58 -3.53 -10.19 3.85
C ALA A 58 -4.62 -10.78 2.96
N ARG A 59 -5.72 -11.23 3.57
CA ARG A 59 -6.95 -11.67 2.90
C ARG A 59 -7.92 -10.50 2.76
N PHE A 60 -8.44 -10.30 1.56
CA PHE A 60 -9.35 -9.21 1.26
C PHE A 60 -10.29 -9.56 0.10
N GLU A 61 -11.42 -8.88 0.09
CA GLU A 61 -12.39 -8.91 -0.98
C GLU A 61 -12.42 -7.57 -1.70
N ASP A 62 -12.76 -7.63 -2.98
CA ASP A 62 -12.93 -6.46 -3.80
C ASP A 62 -14.41 -6.11 -3.96
N GLU A 63 -14.89 -5.23 -3.09
CA GLU A 63 -16.25 -4.70 -3.15
C GLU A 63 -16.43 -3.58 -4.20
N ARG A 64 -15.34 -3.05 -4.79
CA ARG A 64 -15.38 -1.83 -5.62
C ARG A 64 -15.24 -2.07 -7.12
N GLY A 65 -14.95 -3.30 -7.56
CA GLY A 65 -15.33 -3.86 -8.86
C GLY A 65 -15.06 -3.07 -10.15
N GLU A 66 -14.22 -2.03 -10.15
CA GLU A 66 -13.97 -1.23 -11.36
C GLU A 66 -12.53 -1.44 -11.84
N ALA A 67 -12.30 -2.55 -12.52
CA ALA A 67 -11.24 -2.62 -13.51
C ALA A 67 -11.63 -1.64 -14.63
N ARG A 68 -11.05 -0.44 -14.63
CA ARG A 68 -11.08 0.41 -15.82
C ARG A 68 -10.01 -0.08 -16.78
N GLU A 69 -10.20 0.17 -18.07
CA GLU A 69 -9.30 -0.21 -19.16
C GLU A 69 -7.83 -0.08 -18.77
N ASP A 70 -7.01 -1.04 -19.21
CA ASP A 70 -5.56 -1.04 -19.07
C ASP A 70 -4.99 0.19 -19.79
N VAL A 71 -5.00 1.35 -19.11
CA VAL A 71 -4.33 2.54 -19.59
C VAL A 71 -2.83 2.25 -19.50
N PRO A 72 -2.11 2.23 -20.63
CA PRO A 72 -0.68 1.98 -20.60
C PRO A 72 0.03 3.07 -19.80
N GLY A 73 0.99 2.69 -18.97
CA GLY A 73 1.81 3.64 -18.21
C GLY A 73 2.32 3.10 -16.89
N PRO A 74 3.25 3.83 -16.24
CA PRO A 74 3.81 3.44 -14.96
C PRO A 74 2.73 3.46 -13.87
N VAL A 75 2.90 2.60 -12.86
CA VAL A 75 2.07 2.67 -11.66
C VAL A 75 2.68 3.69 -10.71
N THR A 76 1.94 4.75 -10.41
CA THR A 76 2.37 5.74 -9.41
C THR A 76 1.78 5.42 -8.06
N ILE A 77 2.58 5.58 -7.00
CA ILE A 77 2.17 5.45 -5.62
C ILE A 77 2.46 6.78 -4.93
N THR A 78 1.44 7.55 -4.59
CA THR A 78 1.59 8.78 -3.80
C THR A 78 1.48 8.48 -2.32
N CYS A 79 2.51 8.82 -1.56
CA CYS A 79 2.52 8.75 -0.11
C CYS A 79 1.87 10.02 0.49
N ARG A 80 0.59 9.94 0.89
CA ARG A 80 -0.09 11.09 1.50
C ARG A 80 0.38 11.28 2.95
N THR A 81 0.75 12.50 3.31
CA THR A 81 1.08 12.90 4.69
C THR A 81 0.00 12.41 5.65
N ASP A 82 0.43 11.67 6.68
CA ASP A 82 -0.39 11.14 7.78
C ASP A 82 -1.61 10.31 7.34
N ALA A 83 -1.56 9.77 6.12
CA ALA A 83 -2.67 9.06 5.51
C ALA A 83 -2.20 7.89 4.64
N MET A 84 -3.05 7.48 3.69
CA MET A 84 -2.89 6.31 2.83
C MET A 84 -1.84 6.48 1.73
N TYR A 85 -1.46 5.36 1.12
CA TYR A 85 -0.95 5.39 -0.24
C TYR A 85 -2.10 5.57 -1.24
N VAL A 86 -1.89 6.40 -2.27
CA VAL A 86 -2.79 6.48 -3.42
C VAL A 86 -2.07 5.88 -4.62
N VAL A 87 -2.57 4.73 -5.08
CA VAL A 87 -2.06 4.05 -6.27
C VAL A 87 -2.87 4.51 -7.49
N LYS A 88 -2.20 4.85 -8.59
CA LYS A 88 -2.80 5.15 -9.89
C LYS A 88 -2.06 4.43 -11.01
N GLY A 89 -2.80 3.94 -11.99
CA GLY A 89 -2.28 3.12 -13.10
C GLY A 89 -2.74 1.66 -12.98
N PRO A 90 -2.47 0.83 -13.99
CA PRO A 90 -2.91 -0.56 -14.01
C PRO A 90 -2.14 -1.35 -12.94
N VAL A 91 -2.82 -1.70 -11.85
CA VAL A 91 -2.23 -2.45 -10.75
C VAL A 91 -3.03 -3.72 -10.47
N THR A 92 -2.33 -4.85 -10.44
CA THR A 92 -2.83 -6.06 -9.79
C THR A 92 -2.36 -6.05 -8.33
N ILE A 93 -3.29 -6.12 -7.40
CA ILE A 93 -3.04 -6.25 -5.96
C ILE A 93 -3.44 -7.67 -5.58
N GLN A 94 -2.51 -8.42 -4.99
CA GLN A 94 -2.74 -9.81 -4.63
C GLN A 94 -2.12 -10.15 -3.28
N SER A 95 -2.70 -11.09 -2.54
CA SER A 95 -2.05 -11.70 -1.39
C SER A 95 -0.83 -12.53 -1.85
N GLU A 96 0.14 -12.74 -0.95
CA GLU A 96 1.35 -13.52 -1.27
C GLU A 96 1.05 -14.98 -1.62
N ASP A 97 0.00 -15.56 -1.02
CA ASP A 97 -0.47 -16.93 -1.27
C ASP A 97 -1.47 -17.03 -2.43
N GLY A 98 -1.88 -15.90 -3.02
CA GLY A 98 -2.87 -15.83 -4.09
C GLY A 98 -4.33 -16.02 -3.67
N SER A 99 -4.64 -16.14 -2.37
CA SER A 99 -6.02 -16.26 -1.87
C SER A 99 -6.92 -15.07 -2.20
N SER A 100 -6.33 -13.89 -2.39
CA SER A 100 -7.03 -12.65 -2.72
C SER A 100 -6.34 -11.96 -3.89
N VAL A 101 -7.10 -11.57 -4.92
CA VAL A 101 -6.60 -10.89 -6.13
C VAL A 101 -7.61 -9.83 -6.56
N THR A 102 -7.11 -8.67 -6.98
CA THR A 102 -7.91 -7.67 -7.67
C THR A 102 -7.10 -6.84 -8.65
N ARG A 103 -7.76 -6.31 -9.68
CA ARG A 103 -7.19 -5.37 -10.65
C ARG A 103 -7.86 -4.01 -10.53
N ARG A 104 -7.05 -2.96 -10.45
CA ARG A 104 -7.50 -1.57 -10.29
C ARG A 104 -6.69 -0.63 -11.18
N SER A 105 -7.33 0.45 -11.59
CA SER A 105 -6.64 1.64 -12.13
C SER A 105 -6.37 2.69 -11.05
N ARG A 106 -7.04 2.57 -9.89
CA ARG A 106 -6.86 3.43 -8.72
C ARG A 106 -7.19 2.68 -7.44
N ALA A 107 -6.35 2.82 -6.42
CA ALA A 107 -6.59 2.26 -5.08
C ALA A 107 -6.07 3.18 -3.98
N ALA A 108 -6.70 3.15 -2.81
CA ALA A 108 -6.21 3.77 -1.59
C ALA A 108 -5.80 2.65 -0.64
N LEU A 109 -4.51 2.56 -0.30
CA LEU A 109 -3.97 1.45 0.52
C LEU A 109 -3.59 1.92 1.91
N CYS A 110 -3.96 1.12 2.91
CA CYS A 110 -3.64 1.39 4.30
C CYS A 110 -2.13 1.46 4.50
N ARG A 111 -1.71 2.52 5.18
CA ARG A 111 -0.32 2.76 5.60
C ARG A 111 -0.17 2.77 7.12
N CYS A 112 -1.24 3.15 7.82
CA CYS A 112 -1.25 3.34 9.27
C CYS A 112 -1.37 2.05 10.09
N GLY A 113 -1.65 0.90 9.47
CA GLY A 113 -1.87 -0.36 10.19
C GLY A 113 -3.23 -0.51 10.88
N ALA A 114 -4.08 0.52 10.92
CA ALA A 114 -5.33 0.52 11.69
C ALA A 114 -6.60 0.22 10.88
N SER A 115 -6.52 0.04 9.55
CA SER A 115 -7.72 -0.24 8.76
C SER A 115 -8.35 -1.59 9.12
N GLY A 116 -9.67 -1.66 9.20
CA GLY A 116 -10.45 -2.90 9.25
C GLY A 116 -10.73 -3.51 7.86
N LYS A 117 -10.37 -2.80 6.78
CA LYS A 117 -10.52 -3.24 5.39
C LYS A 117 -9.16 -3.39 4.69
N LYS A 118 -8.12 -3.79 5.41
CA LYS A 118 -6.79 -4.00 4.83
C LYS A 118 -6.87 -4.95 3.64
N PRO A 119 -6.05 -4.74 2.59
CA PRO A 119 -4.97 -3.76 2.47
C PRO A 119 -5.48 -2.34 2.12
N PHE A 120 -6.78 -2.13 1.95
CA PHE A 120 -7.35 -0.85 1.57
C PHE A 120 -7.45 0.11 2.75
N CYS A 121 -7.53 1.40 2.45
CA CYS A 121 -7.79 2.43 3.45
C CYS A 121 -9.30 2.66 3.61
N ASP A 122 -9.76 2.64 4.85
CA ASP A 122 -11.12 2.97 5.32
C ASP A 122 -11.19 4.27 6.13
N ALA A 123 -10.12 5.07 6.06
CA ALA A 123 -9.93 6.31 6.80
C ALA A 123 -9.65 6.18 8.31
N SER A 124 -9.37 4.98 8.83
CA SER A 124 -8.99 4.78 10.24
C SER A 124 -7.76 5.58 10.68
N HIS A 125 -6.88 6.02 9.76
CA HIS A 125 -5.76 6.92 10.06
C HIS A 125 -6.18 8.22 10.76
N LYS A 126 -7.39 8.72 10.50
CA LYS A 126 -7.93 9.92 11.15
C LYS A 126 -8.18 9.75 12.65
N LEU A 127 -8.44 8.51 13.08
CA LEU A 127 -8.79 8.17 14.46
C LEU A 127 -7.66 7.43 15.19
N SER A 128 -6.71 6.85 14.46
CA SER A 128 -5.59 6.09 15.04
C SER A 128 -4.43 6.96 15.53
N GLY A 129 -4.48 8.29 15.33
CA GLY A 129 -3.36 9.19 15.62
C GLY A 129 -2.13 8.91 14.75
N TYR A 130 -2.32 8.39 13.54
CA TYR A 130 -1.21 8.04 12.66
C TYR A 130 -0.47 9.28 12.20
N LEU A 131 0.84 9.30 12.46
CA LEU A 131 1.78 10.30 11.94
C LEU A 131 2.83 9.58 11.13
N SER A 132 3.14 10.14 9.97
CA SER A 132 3.96 9.48 8.97
C SER A 132 5.46 9.52 9.20
N GLY A 133 5.90 10.23 10.24
CA GLY A 133 7.28 10.30 10.71
C GLY A 133 8.19 11.12 9.81
#